data_AF-A0A4S2M4C8-F1
#
_entry.id   AF-A0A4S2M4C8-F1
#
_cell.length_a   1.000
_cell.length_b   1.000
_cell.length_c   1.000
_cell.angle_alpha   90.00
_cell.angle_beta   90.00
_cell.angle_gamma   90.00
#
_symmetry.space_group_name_H-M   'P 1'
#
loop_
_entity.id
_entity.type
_entity.pdbx_description
1 polymer ?
#
loop_
_entity_poly.entity_id
_entity_poly.type
_entity_poly.pdbx_seq_one_letter_code
_entity_poly.pdbx_strand_id
1 'polypeptide(L)'
;MKDACFSFTSPLFHSSLLSTHIPRMPLFGKPKSPKELIQSIHENLLILSSSQSKPEKERRKAVENIAVSLNNLRELLTDKSDTRLTGRERDADLSNSERTRINEIITDITHELINLNVLPLLIANLDAIEFESSKHVVDLFGHVMRRQVGSYNPCAQYLLANPNILVSLLHGYSRPDRAIHYGAILRDACRHESLAKVVLSSPEFYQLFDYVQGTAFDVSSDAFSTLKDLLTRHKTLVAEFLSTNYDEFFKHYSNMIAAENYVTNRQALKVITLLCRVHQSEHEFEPLTSRR
;
A
#
# COMPACT_ATOMS: atom_id res chain seq x y z
N MET A 1 -76.89 57.47 -13.43
CA MET A 1 -75.50 57.33 -12.95
C MET A 1 -74.62 57.23 -14.19
N LYS A 2 -73.61 58.08 -14.22
CA LYS A 2 -72.77 58.37 -15.39
C LYS A 2 -71.69 57.30 -15.57
N ASP A 3 -71.16 57.29 -16.80
CA ASP A 3 -69.80 56.93 -17.21
C ASP A 3 -69.52 55.50 -17.75
N ALA A 4 -69.56 55.46 -19.08
CA ALA A 4 -68.48 55.07 -20.01
C ALA A 4 -67.88 53.64 -19.94
N CYS A 5 -68.14 52.86 -21.00
CA CYS A 5 -67.31 51.73 -21.40
C CYS A 5 -67.04 51.83 -22.92
N PHE A 6 -65.84 52.28 -23.29
CA PHE A 6 -65.30 52.21 -24.65
C PHE A 6 -64.34 51.02 -24.73
N SER A 7 -64.60 50.15 -25.68
CA SER A 7 -63.72 49.13 -26.22
C SER A 7 -62.48 49.75 -26.89
N PHE A 8 -61.29 49.14 -26.77
CA PHE A 8 -60.44 48.68 -27.89
C PHE A 8 -59.08 48.10 -27.42
N THR A 9 -58.55 47.23 -28.28
CA THR A 9 -57.17 46.73 -28.48
C THR A 9 -56.50 45.77 -27.47
N SER A 10 -56.29 44.54 -27.94
CA SER A 10 -55.21 43.63 -27.53
C SER A 10 -54.31 43.38 -28.74
N PRO A 11 -52.97 43.41 -28.63
CA PRO A 11 -52.09 42.81 -29.63
C PRO A 11 -51.51 41.48 -29.14
N LEU A 12 -51.44 40.56 -30.10
CA LEU A 12 -50.78 39.25 -30.05
C LEU A 12 -49.27 39.40 -29.83
N PHE A 13 -48.68 38.51 -29.02
CA PHE A 13 -47.30 38.05 -29.21
C PHE A 13 -47.23 36.53 -28.99
N HIS A 14 -46.70 35.85 -30.00
CA HIS A 14 -46.41 34.41 -30.05
C HIS A 14 -45.57 33.95 -28.84
N SER A 15 -45.97 32.85 -28.21
CA SER A 15 -45.04 31.99 -27.47
C SER A 15 -44.84 30.68 -28.26
N SER A 16 -43.60 30.48 -28.67
CA SER A 16 -43.11 29.23 -29.25
C SER A 16 -43.02 28.17 -28.16
N LEU A 17 -43.71 27.05 -28.36
CA LEU A 17 -43.56 25.84 -27.55
C LEU A 17 -42.21 25.19 -27.87
N LEU A 18 -41.17 25.53 -27.10
CA LEU A 18 -39.95 24.72 -27.03
C LEU A 18 -40.20 23.59 -26.02
N SER A 19 -40.49 22.40 -26.55
CA SER A 19 -40.43 21.14 -25.83
C SER A 19 -39.00 20.94 -25.33
N THR A 20 -38.75 21.23 -24.06
CA THR A 20 -37.50 20.88 -23.39
C THR A 20 -37.52 19.39 -23.07
N HIS A 21 -37.10 18.58 -24.05
CA HIS A 21 -36.60 17.24 -23.77
C HIS A 21 -35.43 17.37 -22.79
N ILE A 22 -35.70 17.20 -21.51
CA ILE A 22 -34.67 16.97 -20.50
C ILE A 22 -34.08 15.59 -20.83
N PRO A 23 -32.80 15.49 -21.22
CA PRO A 23 -32.17 14.19 -21.39
C PRO A 23 -32.07 13.56 -20.01
N ARG A 24 -32.73 12.41 -19.81
CA ARG A 24 -32.45 11.53 -18.68
C ARG A 24 -30.99 11.10 -18.77
N MET A 25 -30.15 11.68 -17.91
CA MET A 25 -28.79 11.17 -17.70
C MET A 25 -28.86 9.73 -17.17
N PRO A 26 -27.88 8.86 -17.47
CA PRO A 26 -27.87 7.49 -16.98
C PRO A 26 -27.87 7.51 -15.44
N LEU A 27 -28.71 6.69 -14.82
CA LEU A 27 -28.65 6.42 -13.38
C LEU A 27 -27.28 5.80 -13.07
N PHE A 28 -26.32 6.62 -12.65
CA PHE A 28 -25.16 6.12 -11.92
C PHE A 28 -25.70 5.47 -10.63
N GLY A 29 -25.38 4.19 -10.44
CA GLY A 29 -25.69 3.47 -9.20
C GLY A 29 -25.11 4.20 -7.99
N LYS A 30 -25.72 4.00 -6.82
CA LYS A 30 -25.23 4.60 -5.57
C LYS A 30 -23.72 4.36 -5.41
N PRO A 31 -22.94 5.34 -4.94
CA PRO A 31 -21.51 5.15 -4.72
C PRO A 31 -21.30 4.00 -3.73
N LYS A 32 -20.43 3.06 -4.10
CA LYS A 32 -20.12 1.89 -3.26
C LYS A 32 -19.43 2.34 -1.98
N SER A 33 -19.84 1.75 -0.86
CA SER A 33 -19.15 1.89 0.43
C SER A 33 -17.76 1.25 0.41
N PRO A 34 -16.86 1.60 1.34
CA PRO A 34 -15.53 0.98 1.43
C PRO A 34 -15.61 -0.55 1.55
N LYS A 35 -16.56 -1.04 2.34
CA LYS A 35 -16.82 -2.48 2.52
C LYS A 35 -17.22 -3.17 1.22
N GLU A 36 -18.17 -2.61 0.48
CA GLU A 36 -18.62 -3.15 -0.82
C GLU A 36 -17.49 -3.15 -1.87
N LEU A 37 -16.57 -2.18 -1.80
CA LEU A 37 -15.41 -2.15 -2.68
C LEU A 37 -14.42 -3.29 -2.36
N ILE A 38 -14.17 -3.57 -1.08
CA ILE A 38 -13.32 -4.70 -0.67
C ILE A 38 -13.98 -6.04 -1.01
N GLN A 39 -15.29 -6.18 -0.81
CA GLN A 39 -16.05 -7.36 -1.24
C GLN A 39 -15.96 -7.57 -2.75
N SER A 40 -16.12 -6.50 -3.53
CA SER A 40 -15.95 -6.51 -4.99
C SER A 40 -14.53 -6.98 -5.38
N ILE A 41 -13.48 -6.49 -4.71
CA ILE A 41 -12.10 -6.94 -4.96
C ILE A 41 -11.96 -8.43 -4.63
N HIS A 42 -12.44 -8.86 -3.47
CA HIS A 42 -12.38 -10.25 -3.02
C HIS A 42 -13.05 -11.21 -4.03
N GLU A 43 -14.30 -10.93 -4.43
CA GLU A 43 -15.03 -11.76 -5.40
C GLU A 43 -14.28 -11.90 -6.74
N ASN A 44 -13.72 -10.81 -7.25
CA ASN A 44 -12.97 -10.83 -8.51
C ASN A 44 -11.60 -11.53 -8.35
N LEU A 45 -10.95 -11.46 -7.19
CA LEU A 45 -9.73 -12.23 -6.90
C LEU A 45 -9.99 -13.73 -6.83
N LEU A 46 -11.16 -14.16 -6.33
CA LEU A 46 -11.54 -15.57 -6.35
C LEU A 46 -11.70 -16.10 -7.79
N ILE A 47 -12.19 -15.27 -8.71
CA ILE A 47 -12.23 -15.61 -10.15
C ILE A 47 -10.81 -15.83 -10.67
N LEU A 48 -9.87 -14.94 -10.34
CA LEU A 48 -8.47 -15.04 -10.78
C LEU A 48 -7.74 -16.25 -10.18
N SER A 49 -8.03 -16.60 -8.93
CA SER A 49 -7.38 -17.70 -8.21
C SER A 49 -7.86 -19.08 -8.64
N SER A 50 -9.01 -19.16 -9.32
CA SER A 50 -9.55 -20.42 -9.85
C SER A 50 -8.71 -20.92 -11.04
N SER A 51 -7.64 -21.66 -10.73
CA SER A 51 -6.48 -21.88 -11.61
C SER A 51 -6.76 -22.43 -13.02
N GLN A 52 -7.93 -23.02 -13.33
CA GLN A 52 -8.26 -23.49 -14.69
C GLN A 52 -9.76 -23.47 -15.08
N SER A 53 -10.66 -22.75 -14.38
CA SER A 53 -12.12 -22.94 -14.61
C SER A 53 -12.85 -21.82 -15.38
N LYS A 54 -12.27 -20.61 -15.46
CA LYS A 54 -13.00 -19.44 -15.96
C LYS A 54 -12.52 -18.96 -17.34
N PRO A 55 -13.44 -18.61 -18.26
CA PRO A 55 -13.10 -18.06 -19.57
C PRO A 55 -12.17 -16.85 -19.45
N GLU A 56 -11.23 -16.70 -20.39
CA GLU A 56 -10.29 -15.57 -20.41
C GLU A 56 -11.01 -14.20 -20.38
N LYS A 57 -12.15 -14.09 -21.07
CA LYS A 57 -13.01 -12.90 -21.05
C LYS A 57 -13.50 -12.55 -19.64
N GLU A 58 -13.83 -13.55 -18.83
CA GLU A 58 -14.27 -13.34 -17.44
C GLU A 58 -13.10 -12.92 -16.55
N ARG A 59 -11.90 -13.50 -16.76
CA ARG A 59 -10.67 -13.09 -16.05
C ARG A 59 -10.26 -11.66 -16.36
N ARG A 60 -10.30 -11.25 -17.64
CA ARG A 60 -10.02 -9.85 -18.04
C ARG A 60 -10.99 -8.88 -17.37
N LYS A 61 -12.29 -9.20 -17.39
CA LYS A 61 -13.32 -8.42 -16.70
C LYS A 61 -13.07 -8.36 -15.18
N ALA A 62 -12.60 -9.44 -14.58
CA ALA A 62 -12.26 -9.45 -13.16
C ALA A 62 -11.08 -8.51 -12.84
N VAL A 63 -10.03 -8.50 -13.66
CA VAL A 63 -8.90 -7.55 -13.53
C VAL A 63 -9.39 -6.10 -13.65
N GLU A 64 -10.23 -5.79 -14.66
CA GLU A 64 -10.81 -4.46 -14.84
C GLU A 64 -11.65 -4.03 -13.62
N ASN A 65 -12.49 -4.92 -13.09
CA ASN A 65 -13.30 -4.63 -11.91
C ASN A 65 -12.45 -4.39 -10.65
N ILE A 66 -11.34 -5.12 -10.49
CA ILE A 66 -10.37 -4.91 -9.40
C ILE A 66 -9.75 -3.53 -9.55
N ALA A 67 -9.29 -3.16 -10.74
CA ALA A 67 -8.69 -1.84 -11.01
C ALA A 67 -9.67 -0.70 -10.68
N VAL A 68 -10.93 -0.79 -11.13
CA VAL A 68 -11.97 0.19 -10.81
C VAL A 68 -12.22 0.28 -9.31
N SER A 69 -12.30 -0.86 -8.61
CA SER A 69 -12.55 -0.88 -7.17
C SER A 69 -11.39 -0.28 -6.37
N LEU A 70 -10.15 -0.57 -6.76
CA LEU A 70 -8.93 0.02 -6.18
C LEU A 70 -8.86 1.53 -6.41
N ASN A 71 -9.18 2.00 -7.62
CA ASN A 71 -9.23 3.43 -7.93
C ASN A 71 -10.27 4.16 -7.08
N ASN A 72 -11.47 3.57 -6.91
CA ASN A 72 -12.51 4.14 -6.05
C ASN A 72 -12.08 4.20 -4.57
N LEU A 73 -11.39 3.17 -4.07
CA LEU A 73 -10.81 3.19 -2.71
C LEU A 73 -9.77 4.31 -2.58
N ARG A 74 -8.88 4.47 -3.57
CA ARG A 74 -7.90 5.57 -3.59
C ARG A 74 -8.60 6.93 -3.51
N GLU A 75 -9.67 7.15 -4.28
CA GLU A 75 -10.42 8.40 -4.26
C GLU A 75 -11.12 8.69 -2.92
N LEU A 76 -11.50 7.65 -2.18
CA LEU A 76 -12.05 7.78 -0.81
C LEU A 76 -10.96 8.13 0.22
N LEU A 77 -9.72 7.74 -0.03
CA LEU A 77 -8.56 7.94 0.85
C LEU A 77 -7.75 9.20 0.49
N THR A 78 -8.03 9.84 -0.64
CA THR A 78 -7.34 11.07 -1.06
C THR A 78 -7.95 12.29 -0.37
N ASP A 79 -7.09 13.15 0.17
CA ASP A 79 -7.48 14.44 0.74
C ASP A 79 -8.15 15.30 -0.35
N LYS A 80 -9.44 15.62 -0.17
CA LYS A 80 -10.17 16.50 -1.08
C LYS A 80 -10.07 17.91 -0.54
N SER A 81 -8.87 18.49 -0.55
CA SER A 81 -8.71 19.90 -0.26
C SER A 81 -9.50 20.72 -1.29
N ASP A 82 -10.71 21.14 -0.93
CA ASP A 82 -11.58 21.94 -1.78
C ASP A 82 -10.87 23.27 -2.03
N THR A 83 -10.30 23.44 -3.23
CA THR A 83 -9.35 24.51 -3.58
C THR A 83 -10.03 25.89 -3.69
N ARG A 84 -11.23 26.05 -3.11
CA ARG A 84 -12.10 27.23 -3.27
C ARG A 84 -12.32 28.03 -1.99
N LEU A 85 -11.68 27.69 -0.87
CA LEU A 85 -11.87 28.41 0.39
C LEU A 85 -10.54 28.94 0.91
N THR A 86 -10.41 30.27 0.98
CA THR A 86 -9.28 30.97 1.55
C THR A 86 -9.54 31.20 3.05
N GLY A 87 -8.81 30.51 3.95
CA GLY A 87 -8.84 30.84 5.37
C GLY A 87 -8.14 29.84 6.29
N ARG A 88 -6.98 30.25 6.85
CA ARG A 88 -6.07 29.43 7.70
C ARG A 88 -6.70 28.70 8.89
N GLU A 89 -7.81 29.18 9.44
CA GLU A 89 -8.47 28.57 10.62
C GLU A 89 -9.58 27.58 10.24
N ARG A 90 -10.30 27.81 9.13
CA ARG A 90 -11.27 26.83 8.59
C ARG A 90 -10.57 25.61 8.01
N ASP A 91 -9.36 25.80 7.49
CA ASP A 91 -8.54 24.73 6.93
C ASP A 91 -8.12 23.70 8.00
N ALA A 92 -7.95 24.10 9.27
CA ALA A 92 -7.50 23.21 10.34
C ALA A 92 -8.63 22.26 10.83
N ASP A 93 -9.84 22.79 11.04
CA ASP A 93 -10.99 21.99 11.48
C ASP A 93 -11.55 21.10 10.36
N LEU A 94 -11.56 21.60 9.12
CA LEU A 94 -11.87 20.79 7.94
C LEU A 94 -10.86 19.64 7.82
N SER A 95 -9.56 19.95 7.93
CA SER A 95 -8.51 18.93 7.90
C SER A 95 -8.63 17.91 9.05
N ASN A 96 -9.06 18.30 10.24
CA ASN A 96 -9.29 17.35 11.35
C ASN A 96 -10.51 16.45 11.12
N SER A 97 -11.60 17.01 10.59
CA SER A 97 -12.80 16.24 10.24
C SER A 97 -12.54 15.26 9.10
N GLU A 98 -11.77 15.67 8.10
CA GLU A 98 -11.38 14.84 6.96
C GLU A 98 -10.42 13.73 7.37
N ARG A 99 -9.41 14.02 8.21
CA ARG A 99 -8.54 13.00 8.81
C ARG A 99 -9.35 11.98 9.61
N THR A 100 -10.33 12.44 10.40
CA THR A 100 -11.18 11.53 11.18
C THR A 100 -11.97 10.60 10.27
N ARG A 101 -12.63 11.15 9.24
CA ARG A 101 -13.35 10.38 8.22
C ARG A 101 -12.44 9.39 7.49
N ILE A 102 -11.25 9.80 7.06
CA ILE A 102 -10.29 8.92 6.38
C ILE A 102 -9.86 7.79 7.33
N ASN A 103 -9.62 8.08 8.61
CA ASN A 103 -9.27 7.06 9.60
C ASN A 103 -10.41 6.05 9.84
N GLU A 104 -11.67 6.49 9.83
CA GLU A 104 -12.83 5.59 9.88
C GLU A 104 -12.89 4.70 8.65
N ILE A 105 -12.73 5.27 7.45
CA ILE A 105 -12.67 4.51 6.19
C ILE A 105 -11.54 3.47 6.21
N ILE A 106 -10.33 3.84 6.66
CA ILE A 106 -9.20 2.89 6.79
C ILE A 106 -9.53 1.80 7.81
N THR A 107 -10.24 2.13 8.90
CA THR A 107 -10.66 1.16 9.92
C THR A 107 -11.63 0.12 9.31
N ASP A 108 -12.64 0.58 8.57
CA ASP A 108 -13.60 -0.29 7.89
C ASP A 108 -12.93 -1.17 6.83
N ILE A 109 -12.03 -0.59 6.03
CA ILE A 109 -11.27 -1.34 5.02
C ILE A 109 -10.38 -2.39 5.70
N THR A 110 -9.67 -2.03 6.76
CA THR A 110 -8.79 -2.97 7.49
C THR A 110 -9.59 -4.13 8.04
N HIS A 111 -10.74 -3.86 8.65
CA HIS A 111 -11.62 -4.89 9.18
C HIS A 111 -12.09 -5.85 8.07
N GLU A 112 -12.55 -5.32 6.93
CA GLU A 112 -13.07 -6.17 5.84
C GLU A 112 -11.95 -6.95 5.14
N LEU A 113 -10.75 -6.36 4.95
CA LEU A 113 -9.58 -7.04 4.39
C LEU A 113 -9.18 -8.27 5.21
N ILE A 114 -9.21 -8.13 6.55
CA ILE A 114 -8.91 -9.20 7.49
C ILE A 114 -10.03 -10.24 7.49
N ASN A 115 -11.29 -9.81 7.61
CA ASN A 115 -12.45 -10.70 7.69
C ASN A 115 -12.58 -11.61 6.46
N LEU A 116 -12.29 -11.09 5.26
CA LEU A 116 -12.36 -11.85 4.01
C LEU A 116 -11.02 -12.46 3.57
N ASN A 117 -9.96 -12.36 4.38
CA ASN A 117 -8.61 -12.84 4.03
C ASN A 117 -8.14 -12.37 2.64
N VAL A 118 -8.33 -11.08 2.33
CA VAL A 118 -8.06 -10.53 1.00
C VAL A 118 -6.56 -10.38 0.72
N LEU A 119 -5.75 -10.10 1.75
CA LEU A 119 -4.32 -9.82 1.59
C LEU A 119 -3.52 -10.97 0.93
N PRO A 120 -3.64 -12.25 1.36
CA PRO A 120 -3.02 -13.37 0.65
C PRO A 120 -3.43 -13.46 -0.82
N LEU A 121 -4.72 -13.24 -1.13
CA LEU A 121 -5.25 -13.32 -2.49
C LEU A 121 -4.70 -12.19 -3.37
N LEU A 122 -4.61 -10.96 -2.84
CA LEU A 122 -4.00 -9.82 -3.53
C LEU A 122 -2.55 -10.10 -3.87
N ILE A 123 -1.77 -10.60 -2.91
CA ILE A 123 -0.33 -10.87 -3.09
C ILE A 123 -0.13 -12.02 -4.08
N ALA A 124 -0.92 -13.09 -4.01
CA ALA A 124 -0.83 -14.22 -4.93
C ALA A 124 -1.20 -13.87 -6.37
N ASN A 125 -2.04 -12.85 -6.58
CA ASN A 125 -2.53 -12.44 -7.90
C ASN A 125 -1.98 -11.06 -8.34
N LEU A 126 -0.98 -10.51 -7.66
CA LEU A 126 -0.49 -9.15 -7.93
C LEU A 126 0.02 -9.00 -9.38
N ASP A 127 0.54 -10.08 -9.97
CA ASP A 127 1.02 -10.10 -11.35
C ASP A 127 -0.09 -9.97 -12.40
N ALA A 128 -1.30 -10.41 -12.05
CA ALA A 128 -2.48 -10.31 -12.91
C ALA A 128 -3.10 -8.90 -12.87
N ILE A 129 -2.84 -8.12 -11.84
CA ILE A 129 -3.34 -6.74 -11.68
C ILE A 129 -2.48 -5.82 -12.53
N GLU A 130 -3.04 -4.78 -13.16
CA GLU A 130 -2.24 -3.83 -13.96
C GLU A 130 -1.19 -3.08 -13.12
N PHE A 131 -0.14 -2.57 -13.77
CA PHE A 131 0.98 -1.91 -13.09
C PHE A 131 0.51 -0.70 -12.27
N GLU A 132 -0.30 0.17 -12.87
CA GLU A 132 -0.82 1.36 -12.16
C GLU A 132 -1.75 0.97 -11.00
N SER A 133 -2.60 -0.03 -11.21
CA SER A 133 -3.48 -0.57 -10.17
C SER A 133 -2.70 -1.21 -9.01
N SER A 134 -1.52 -1.78 -9.27
CA SER A 134 -0.66 -2.35 -8.24
C SER A 134 -0.10 -1.29 -7.30
N LYS A 135 0.12 -0.06 -7.78
CA LYS A 135 0.49 1.07 -6.90
C LYS A 135 -0.62 1.37 -5.90
N HIS A 136 -1.88 1.27 -6.30
CA HIS A 136 -3.00 1.46 -5.37
C HIS A 136 -3.08 0.36 -4.30
N VAL A 137 -2.64 -0.86 -4.63
CA VAL A 137 -2.48 -1.94 -3.64
C VAL A 137 -1.38 -1.60 -2.64
N VAL A 138 -0.22 -1.13 -3.12
CA VAL A 138 0.89 -0.68 -2.25
C VAL A 138 0.43 0.44 -1.33
N ASP A 139 -0.22 1.47 -1.88
CA ASP A 139 -0.72 2.61 -1.12
C ASP A 139 -1.74 2.16 -0.07
N LEU A 140 -2.71 1.32 -0.46
CA LEU A 140 -3.71 0.78 0.46
C LEU A 140 -3.04 0.01 1.62
N PHE A 141 -2.05 -0.82 1.31
CA PHE A 141 -1.27 -1.54 2.32
C PHE A 141 -0.57 -0.57 3.28
N GLY A 142 0.06 0.48 2.74
CA GLY A 142 0.69 1.54 3.53
C GLY A 142 -0.28 2.25 4.47
N HIS A 143 -1.52 2.50 4.05
CA HIS A 143 -2.56 3.11 4.90
C HIS A 143 -2.94 2.19 6.07
N VAL A 144 -3.26 0.92 5.80
CA VAL A 144 -3.67 -0.02 6.86
C VAL A 144 -2.52 -0.36 7.81
N MET A 145 -1.27 -0.37 7.32
CA MET A 145 -0.08 -0.56 8.16
C MET A 145 0.27 0.67 9.02
N ARG A 146 -0.25 1.86 8.73
CA ARG A 146 -0.05 3.04 9.61
C ARG A 146 -1.17 3.20 10.64
N ARG A 147 -2.30 2.55 10.45
CA ARG A 147 -3.47 2.70 11.32
C ARG A 147 -3.35 1.86 12.59
N GLN A 148 -3.07 2.52 13.70
CA GLN A 148 -3.14 1.94 15.05
C GLN A 148 -4.51 2.14 15.68
N VAL A 149 -5.00 1.16 16.44
CA VAL A 149 -6.17 1.27 17.31
C VAL A 149 -5.66 1.13 18.75
N GLY A 150 -5.55 2.23 19.48
CA GLY A 150 -4.82 2.25 20.75
C GLY A 150 -3.32 1.97 20.51
N SER A 151 -2.76 0.97 21.18
CA SER A 151 -1.34 0.59 21.06
C SER A 151 -1.07 -0.51 20.01
N TYR A 152 -2.10 -1.07 19.37
CA TYR A 152 -1.95 -2.18 18.43
C TYR A 152 -2.32 -1.76 16.99
N ASN A 153 -1.68 -2.38 16.00
CA ASN A 153 -2.09 -2.28 14.60
C ASN A 153 -2.81 -3.59 14.20
N PRO A 154 -4.11 -3.55 13.84
CA PRO A 154 -4.87 -4.75 13.49
C PRO A 154 -4.29 -5.52 12.30
N CYS A 155 -3.82 -4.82 11.26
CA CYS A 155 -3.22 -5.44 10.09
C CYS A 155 -1.88 -6.11 10.45
N ALA A 156 -1.06 -5.46 11.27
CA ALA A 156 0.19 -6.05 11.74
C ALA A 156 -0.05 -7.33 12.56
N GLN A 157 -1.06 -7.34 13.44
CA GLN A 157 -1.44 -8.52 14.21
C GLN A 157 -1.90 -9.67 13.29
N TYR A 158 -2.70 -9.34 12.27
CA TYR A 158 -3.12 -10.31 11.26
C TYR A 158 -1.94 -10.92 10.50
N LEU A 159 -0.94 -10.10 10.11
CA LEU A 159 0.26 -10.60 9.44
C LEU A 159 1.15 -11.45 10.36
N LEU A 160 1.24 -11.12 11.65
CA LEU A 160 1.94 -11.96 12.64
C LEU A 160 1.29 -13.33 12.80
N ALA A 161 -0.05 -13.40 12.72
CA ALA A 161 -0.77 -14.66 12.74
C ALA A 161 -0.64 -15.46 11.42
N ASN A 162 -0.20 -14.81 10.32
CA ASN A 162 -0.12 -15.38 8.99
C ASN A 162 1.25 -15.07 8.32
N PRO A 163 2.37 -15.54 8.88
CA PRO A 163 3.72 -15.15 8.45
C PRO A 163 4.04 -15.54 7.01
N ASN A 164 3.37 -16.57 6.46
CA ASN A 164 3.48 -16.99 5.06
C ASN A 164 3.20 -15.85 4.07
N ILE A 165 2.43 -14.84 4.47
CA ILE A 165 2.18 -13.65 3.64
C ILE A 165 3.48 -12.87 3.42
N LEU A 166 4.30 -12.69 4.46
CA LEU A 166 5.59 -12.00 4.38
C LEU A 166 6.59 -12.79 3.54
N VAL A 167 6.60 -14.13 3.70
CA VAL A 167 7.41 -15.03 2.88
C VAL A 167 7.00 -14.95 1.40
N SER A 168 5.69 -14.87 1.12
CA SER A 168 5.20 -14.70 -0.26
C SER A 168 5.64 -13.37 -0.88
N LEU A 169 5.76 -12.30 -0.09
CA LEU A 169 6.29 -11.02 -0.56
C LEU A 169 7.79 -11.12 -0.91
N LEU A 170 8.60 -11.84 -0.11
CA LEU A 170 10.01 -12.11 -0.44
C LEU A 170 10.15 -12.87 -1.76
N HIS A 171 9.38 -13.96 -1.93
CA HIS A 171 9.33 -14.71 -3.19
C HIS A 171 8.82 -13.87 -4.38
N GLY A 172 8.10 -12.78 -4.12
CA GLY A 172 7.65 -11.83 -5.13
C GLY A 172 8.78 -11.23 -5.98
N TYR A 173 9.99 -11.08 -5.42
CA TYR A 173 11.16 -10.56 -6.15
C TYR A 173 11.60 -11.44 -7.33
N SER A 174 11.24 -12.73 -7.35
CA SER A 174 11.48 -13.62 -8.50
C SER A 174 10.70 -13.21 -9.76
N ARG A 175 9.76 -12.27 -9.64
CA ARG A 175 8.89 -11.78 -10.73
C ARG A 175 9.28 -10.34 -11.09
N PRO A 176 10.19 -10.15 -12.06
CA PRO A 176 10.85 -8.86 -12.27
C PRO A 176 9.86 -7.72 -12.56
N ASP A 177 8.82 -7.97 -13.36
CA ASP A 177 7.81 -6.96 -13.74
C ASP A 177 7.09 -6.32 -12.55
N ARG A 178 7.05 -7.01 -11.41
CA ARG A 178 6.27 -6.62 -10.21
C ARG A 178 7.08 -6.55 -8.93
N ALA A 179 8.36 -6.93 -8.97
CA ALA A 179 9.24 -7.02 -7.80
C ALA A 179 9.20 -5.75 -6.93
N ILE A 180 9.20 -4.57 -7.55
CA ILE A 180 9.16 -3.28 -6.84
C ILE A 180 7.90 -3.09 -5.98
N HIS A 181 6.76 -3.66 -6.38
CA HIS A 181 5.52 -3.58 -5.62
C HIS A 181 5.56 -4.53 -4.42
N TYR A 182 6.05 -5.76 -4.62
CA TYR A 182 6.27 -6.70 -3.52
C TYR A 182 7.23 -6.13 -2.48
N GLY A 183 8.33 -5.54 -2.92
CA GLY A 183 9.31 -4.86 -2.08
C GLY A 183 8.71 -3.69 -1.30
N ALA A 184 7.93 -2.83 -1.95
CA ALA A 184 7.26 -1.71 -1.28
C ALA A 184 6.29 -2.17 -0.18
N ILE A 185 5.45 -3.18 -0.47
CA ILE A 185 4.53 -3.77 0.51
C ILE A 185 5.30 -4.38 1.69
N LEU A 186 6.36 -5.13 1.41
CA LEU A 186 7.20 -5.76 2.43
C LEU A 186 7.86 -4.71 3.35
N ARG A 187 8.41 -3.63 2.77
CA ARG A 187 9.02 -2.54 3.56
C ARG A 187 7.99 -1.83 4.44
N ASP A 188 6.78 -1.59 3.95
CA ASP A 188 5.71 -1.01 4.78
C ASP A 188 5.29 -1.95 5.93
N ALA A 189 5.30 -3.27 5.71
CA ALA A 189 5.11 -4.23 6.78
C ALA A 189 6.23 -4.15 7.84
N CYS A 190 7.48 -4.17 7.40
CA CYS A 190 8.68 -4.18 8.24
C CYS A 190 8.93 -2.89 9.02
N ARG A 191 8.12 -1.85 8.82
CA ARG A 191 8.06 -0.70 9.74
C ARG A 191 7.74 -1.12 11.17
N HIS A 192 6.98 -2.20 11.35
CA HIS A 192 6.74 -2.82 12.65
C HIS A 192 7.88 -3.79 12.97
N GLU A 193 8.53 -3.58 14.11
CA GLU A 193 9.67 -4.38 14.56
C GLU A 193 9.34 -5.87 14.65
N SER A 194 8.14 -6.23 15.13
CA SER A 194 7.69 -7.61 15.23
C SER A 194 7.60 -8.31 13.87
N LEU A 195 7.16 -7.63 12.82
CA LEU A 195 7.11 -8.18 11.46
C LEU A 195 8.49 -8.26 10.82
N ALA A 196 9.34 -7.25 11.07
CA ALA A 196 10.74 -7.30 10.64
C ALA A 196 11.48 -8.49 11.28
N LYS A 197 11.20 -8.82 12.54
CA LYS A 197 11.77 -10.00 13.23
C LYS A 197 11.38 -11.30 12.53
N VAL A 198 10.11 -11.44 12.11
CA VAL A 198 9.64 -12.60 11.35
C VAL A 198 10.39 -12.72 10.02
N VAL A 199 10.55 -11.62 9.29
CA VAL A 199 11.26 -11.58 8.00
C VAL A 199 12.74 -11.94 8.17
N LEU A 200 13.46 -11.31 9.11
CA LEU A 200 14.88 -11.59 9.36
C LEU A 200 15.13 -13.04 9.82
N SER A 201 14.17 -13.63 10.54
CA SER A 201 14.30 -15.02 11.02
C SER A 201 13.94 -16.07 9.96
N SER A 202 13.42 -15.65 8.80
CA SER A 202 13.03 -16.55 7.72
C SER A 202 14.22 -16.83 6.80
N PRO A 203 14.45 -18.07 6.36
CA PRO A 203 15.56 -18.41 5.46
C PRO A 203 15.45 -17.68 4.11
N GLU A 204 14.23 -17.34 3.69
CA GLU A 204 13.96 -16.57 2.47
C GLU A 204 14.54 -15.15 2.52
N PHE A 205 14.88 -14.62 3.70
CA PHE A 205 15.61 -13.36 3.82
C PHE A 205 16.90 -13.36 3.00
N TYR A 206 17.66 -14.47 3.03
CA TYR A 206 18.95 -14.56 2.34
C TYR A 206 18.82 -14.51 0.81
N GLN A 207 17.63 -14.75 0.25
CA GLN A 207 17.38 -14.59 -1.19
C GLN A 207 17.51 -13.12 -1.63
N LEU A 208 17.34 -12.14 -0.71
CA LEU A 208 17.56 -10.72 -1.02
C LEU A 208 18.99 -10.45 -1.52
N PHE A 209 19.99 -11.20 -1.06
CA PHE A 209 21.36 -11.04 -1.52
C PHE A 209 21.51 -11.42 -3.00
N ASP A 210 20.79 -12.43 -3.45
CA ASP A 210 20.78 -12.85 -4.86
C ASP A 210 20.04 -11.82 -5.72
N TYR A 211 18.88 -11.34 -5.26
CA TYR A 211 18.12 -10.31 -5.98
C TYR A 211 18.90 -8.99 -6.11
N VAL A 212 19.70 -8.63 -5.11
CA VAL A 212 20.59 -7.45 -5.13
C VAL A 212 21.70 -7.56 -6.20
N GLN A 213 22.09 -8.78 -6.56
CA GLN A 213 23.09 -9.05 -7.59
C GLN A 213 22.48 -9.27 -8.98
N GLY A 214 21.16 -9.14 -9.12
CA GLY A 214 20.46 -9.29 -10.39
C GLY A 214 20.88 -8.26 -11.44
N THR A 215 20.65 -8.59 -12.71
CA THR A 215 20.94 -7.70 -13.87
C THR A 215 19.87 -6.63 -14.09
N ALA A 216 18.65 -6.85 -13.61
CA ALA A 216 17.57 -5.89 -13.69
C ALA A 216 17.75 -4.80 -12.63
N PHE A 217 18.24 -3.62 -13.05
CA PHE A 217 18.68 -2.56 -12.14
C PHE A 217 17.58 -2.07 -11.18
N ASP A 218 16.35 -1.95 -11.64
CA ASP A 218 15.19 -1.57 -10.84
C ASP A 218 14.88 -2.58 -9.74
N VAL A 219 14.89 -3.88 -10.08
CA VAL A 219 14.71 -4.99 -9.13
C VAL A 219 15.85 -5.02 -8.11
N SER A 220 17.10 -5.00 -8.57
CA SER A 220 18.28 -5.06 -7.70
C SER A 220 18.37 -3.85 -6.76
N SER A 221 18.04 -2.65 -7.25
CA SER A 221 18.02 -1.43 -6.44
C SER A 221 16.91 -1.45 -5.39
N ASP A 222 15.73 -1.97 -5.74
CA ASP A 222 14.62 -2.11 -4.80
C ASP A 222 14.92 -3.19 -3.74
N ALA A 223 15.46 -4.35 -4.15
CA ALA A 223 15.89 -5.41 -3.24
C ALA A 223 16.97 -4.89 -2.26
N PHE A 224 17.92 -4.09 -2.75
CA PHE A 224 18.94 -3.48 -1.90
C PHE A 224 18.32 -2.50 -0.90
N SER A 225 17.30 -1.73 -1.33
CA SER A 225 16.57 -0.82 -0.45
C SER A 225 15.85 -1.58 0.67
N THR A 226 15.25 -2.73 0.36
CA THR A 226 14.62 -3.62 1.35
C THR A 226 15.65 -4.23 2.30
N LEU A 227 16.75 -4.79 1.78
CA LEU A 227 17.84 -5.35 2.58
C LEU A 227 18.41 -4.30 3.54
N LYS A 228 18.68 -3.09 3.03
CA LYS A 228 19.17 -1.98 3.83
C LYS A 228 18.16 -1.58 4.91
N ASP A 229 16.88 -1.48 4.59
CA ASP A 229 15.86 -1.08 5.56
C ASP A 229 15.76 -2.08 6.72
N LEU A 230 15.69 -3.38 6.41
CA LEU A 230 15.68 -4.46 7.40
C LEU A 230 16.90 -4.41 8.31
N LEU A 231 18.09 -4.15 7.76
CA LEU A 231 19.34 -4.12 8.51
C LEU A 231 19.59 -2.81 9.27
N THR A 232 18.84 -1.74 9.04
CA THR A 232 19.18 -0.43 9.62
C THR A 232 18.06 0.25 10.40
N ARG A 233 16.80 -0.20 10.23
CA ARG A 233 15.64 0.40 10.89
C ARG A 233 15.59 0.08 12.39
N HIS A 234 15.60 -1.19 12.75
CA HIS A 234 15.40 -1.66 14.13
C HIS A 234 16.73 -2.15 14.71
N LYS A 235 17.53 -1.21 15.22
CA LYS A 235 18.95 -1.45 15.60
C LYS A 235 19.12 -2.62 16.56
N THR A 236 18.33 -2.65 17.64
CA THR A 236 18.41 -3.69 18.68
C THR A 236 18.08 -5.08 18.13
N LEU A 237 17.01 -5.18 17.34
CA LEU A 237 16.64 -6.42 16.65
C LEU A 237 17.76 -6.91 15.71
N VAL A 238 18.35 -5.99 14.94
CA VAL A 238 19.42 -6.35 14.00
C VAL A 238 20.69 -6.79 14.73
N ALA A 239 21.05 -6.13 15.84
CA ALA A 239 22.18 -6.53 16.66
C ALA A 239 22.00 -7.96 17.23
N GLU A 240 20.80 -8.30 17.72
CA GLU A 240 20.44 -9.65 18.16
C GLU A 240 20.56 -10.67 17.01
N PHE A 241 19.99 -10.33 15.84
CA PHE A 241 20.03 -11.17 14.65
C PHE A 241 21.45 -11.44 14.17
N LEU A 242 22.29 -10.40 14.04
CA LEU A 242 23.67 -10.52 13.55
C LEU A 242 24.55 -11.29 14.53
N SER A 243 24.34 -11.13 15.84
CA SER A 243 25.08 -11.88 16.86
C SER A 243 24.76 -13.38 16.79
N THR A 244 23.51 -13.72 16.47
CA THR A 244 23.04 -15.10 16.39
C THR A 244 23.42 -15.78 15.07
N ASN A 245 23.40 -15.04 13.96
CA ASN A 245 23.54 -15.57 12.59
C ASN A 245 24.80 -15.05 11.87
N TYR A 246 25.85 -14.72 12.63
CA TYR A 246 27.05 -14.04 12.14
C TYR A 246 27.67 -14.73 10.92
N ASP A 247 27.99 -16.02 11.03
CA ASP A 247 28.72 -16.75 9.99
C ASP A 247 27.92 -16.85 8.69
N GLU A 248 26.63 -17.20 8.79
CA GLU A 248 25.76 -17.32 7.62
C GLU A 248 25.53 -15.97 6.95
N PHE A 249 25.23 -14.93 7.74
CA PHE A 249 25.06 -13.57 7.22
C PHE A 249 26.30 -13.06 6.51
N PHE A 250 27.47 -13.12 7.15
CA PHE A 250 28.70 -12.59 6.56
C PHE A 250 29.21 -13.44 5.40
N LYS A 251 28.83 -14.72 5.29
CA LYS A 251 29.05 -15.52 4.09
C LYS A 251 28.27 -14.94 2.90
N HIS A 252 26.96 -14.70 3.04
CA HIS A 252 26.15 -14.08 1.98
C HIS A 252 26.62 -12.65 1.66
N TYR A 253 26.96 -11.87 2.69
CA TYR A 253 27.43 -10.51 2.51
C TYR A 253 28.78 -10.43 1.78
N SER A 254 29.74 -11.29 2.16
CA SER A 254 31.05 -11.33 1.52
C SER A 254 30.94 -11.70 0.04
N ASN A 255 30.08 -12.68 -0.28
CA ASN A 255 29.80 -13.06 -1.68
C ASN A 255 29.21 -11.89 -2.47
N MET A 256 28.30 -11.13 -1.86
CA MET A 256 27.70 -9.94 -2.47
C MET A 256 28.72 -8.85 -2.78
N ILE A 257 29.71 -8.60 -1.88
CA ILE A 257 30.79 -7.62 -2.13
C ILE A 257 31.78 -8.12 -3.18
N ALA A 258 32.04 -9.43 -3.21
CA ALA A 258 33.00 -10.02 -4.15
C ALA A 258 32.49 -10.02 -5.61
N ALA A 259 31.18 -9.87 -5.82
CA ALA A 259 30.59 -9.81 -7.14
C ALA A 259 31.02 -8.55 -7.92
N GLU A 260 31.08 -8.62 -9.25
CA GLU A 260 31.53 -7.53 -10.14
C GLU A 260 30.50 -6.38 -10.29
N ASN A 261 29.67 -6.12 -9.28
CA ASN A 261 28.68 -5.04 -9.27
C ASN A 261 29.17 -3.84 -8.45
N TYR A 262 29.90 -2.93 -9.10
CA TYR A 262 30.50 -1.76 -8.44
C TYR A 262 29.50 -0.90 -7.65
N VAL A 263 28.29 -0.65 -8.20
CA VAL A 263 27.29 0.20 -7.54
C VAL A 263 26.80 -0.47 -6.26
N THR A 264 26.44 -1.76 -6.34
CA THR A 264 26.01 -2.55 -5.20
C THR A 264 27.12 -2.63 -4.14
N ASN A 265 28.36 -2.93 -4.54
CA ASN A 265 29.49 -3.03 -3.61
C ASN A 265 29.72 -1.73 -2.85
N ARG A 266 29.68 -0.60 -3.56
CA ARG A 266 29.85 0.73 -2.94
C ARG A 266 28.74 1.04 -1.94
N GLN A 267 27.49 0.67 -2.24
CA GLN A 267 26.38 0.90 -1.33
C GLN A 267 26.39 -0.08 -0.14
N ALA A 268 26.73 -1.35 -0.39
CA ALA A 268 26.90 -2.38 0.65
C ALA A 268 27.97 -1.95 1.67
N LEU A 269 29.15 -1.53 1.22
CA LEU A 269 30.21 -1.06 2.12
C LEU A 269 29.75 0.08 3.05
N LYS A 270 28.88 0.99 2.58
CA LYS A 270 28.28 2.03 3.43
C LYS A 270 27.34 1.44 4.49
N VAL A 271 26.57 0.41 4.14
CA VAL A 271 25.67 -0.28 5.07
C VAL A 271 26.46 -1.00 6.15
N ILE A 272 27.50 -1.77 5.80
CA ILE A 272 28.40 -2.37 6.82
C ILE A 272 28.99 -1.30 7.72
N THR A 273 29.45 -0.19 7.16
CA THR A 273 30.02 0.90 7.96
C THR A 273 29.00 1.45 8.97
N LEU A 274 27.72 1.54 8.58
CA LEU A 274 26.63 1.94 9.48
C LEU A 274 26.36 0.86 10.55
N LEU A 275 26.33 -0.42 10.18
CA LEU A 275 26.11 -1.53 11.12
C LEU A 275 27.20 -1.58 12.20
N CYS A 276 28.48 -1.48 11.80
CA CYS A 276 29.60 -1.52 12.74
C CYS A 276 29.58 -0.33 13.71
N ARG A 277 29.17 0.86 13.25
CA ARG A 277 29.05 2.05 14.11
C ARG A 277 27.95 1.89 15.17
N VAL A 278 26.84 1.26 14.81
CA VAL A 278 25.75 0.99 15.75
C VAL A 278 26.22 0.01 16.84
N HIS A 279 26.88 -1.08 16.46
CA HIS A 279 27.47 -2.01 17.43
C HIS A 279 28.49 -1.33 18.37
N GLN A 280 29.36 -0.47 17.85
CA GLN A 280 30.32 0.27 18.68
C GLN A 280 29.63 1.20 19.68
N SER A 281 28.55 1.88 19.27
CA SER A 281 27.80 2.77 20.16
C SER A 281 27.03 2.02 21.25
N GLU A 282 26.56 0.80 21.00
CA GLU A 282 25.88 -0.01 22.05
C GLU A 282 26.89 -0.59 23.05
N HIS A 283 28.12 -0.88 22.63
CA HIS A 283 29.21 -1.31 23.53
C HIS A 283 29.86 -0.17 24.33
N GLU A 284 29.74 1.10 23.90
CA GLU A 284 30.17 2.26 24.70
C GLU A 284 29.18 2.64 25.82
N PHE A 285 27.96 2.06 25.82
CA PHE A 285 26.91 2.34 26.80
C PHE A 285 26.72 1.24 27.86
N GLU A 286 27.61 0.25 27.98
CA GLU A 286 27.78 -0.45 29.27
C GLU A 286 28.50 0.50 30.23
N PRO A 287 27.81 1.09 31.23
CA PRO A 287 28.47 1.99 32.15
C PRO A 287 29.42 1.16 33.02
N LEU A 288 30.58 1.73 33.28
CA LEU A 288 31.52 1.37 34.34
C LEU A 288 30.87 1.47 35.74
N THR A 289 29.83 0.69 36.03
CA THR A 289 29.22 0.58 37.37
C THR A 289 29.43 -0.78 38.03
N SER A 290 30.26 -1.66 37.45
CA SER A 290 30.69 -2.91 38.11
C SER A 290 32.21 -3.08 38.15
N ARG A 291 32.95 -2.01 38.52
CA ARG A 291 34.33 -2.17 39.04
C ARG A 291 34.58 -1.21 40.21
N ARG A 292 34.40 -1.79 41.40
CA ARG A 292 34.81 -1.37 42.76
C ARG A 292 34.05 -0.22 43.41
#